data_AF-A0A8T6XJJ4-F1
#
_entry.id   AF-A0A8T6XJJ4-F1
#
_cell.length_a   1.000
_cell.length_b   1.000
_cell.length_c   1.000
_cell.angle_alpha   90.00
_cell.angle_beta   90.00
_cell.angle_gamma   90.00
#
_symmetry.space_group_name_H-M   'P 1'
#
loop_
_entity.id
_entity.type
_entity.pdbx_description
1 polymer ?
#
loop_
_entity_poly.entity_id
_entity_poly.type
_entity_poly.pdbx_seq_one_letter_code
_entity_poly.pdbx_strand_id
1 'polypeptide(L)'
;EGGTFMTNSFSATCHQGLRHLAEATDNVRAIVVESRPAREGVGLARALGEHGIRSTLIVDAGVAQFMDRADAVLVGGDTVSGTFFVNKLV
;
A
#
# COMPACT_ATOMS: atom_id res chain seq x y z
N GLU A 1 -10.96 1.39 14.68
CA GLU A 1 -10.88 -0.06 14.46
C GLU A 1 -9.86 -0.32 13.36
N GLY A 2 -9.20 -1.48 13.35
CA GLY A 2 -8.23 -1.83 12.30
C GLY A 2 -8.89 -1.96 10.92
N GLY A 3 -8.07 -2.02 9.87
CA GLY A 3 -8.54 -2.08 8.49
C GLY A 3 -7.52 -2.67 7.53
N THR A 4 -7.97 -2.99 6.33
CA THR A 4 -7.19 -3.51 5.21
C THR A 4 -6.97 -2.40 4.19
N PHE A 5 -5.72 -1.99 4.02
CA PHE A 5 -5.35 -0.88 3.13
C PHE A 5 -4.65 -1.41 1.89
N MET A 6 -5.14 -1.05 0.70
CA MET A 6 -4.44 -1.34 -0.55
C MET A 6 -3.43 -0.23 -0.87
N THR A 7 -2.26 -0.59 -1.39
CA THR A 7 -1.23 0.38 -1.80
C THR A 7 -0.50 -0.07 -3.06
N ASN A 8 0.06 0.88 -3.80
CA ASN A 8 0.85 0.62 -5.00
C ASN A 8 2.33 1.00 -4.79
N SER A 9 3.22 0.17 -5.33
CA SER A 9 4.67 0.36 -5.31
C SER A 9 5.24 0.57 -3.89
N PHE A 10 6.38 1.25 -3.79
CA PHE A 10 7.00 1.64 -2.53
C PHE A 10 6.87 3.15 -2.33
N SER A 11 5.99 3.55 -1.42
CA SER A 11 5.93 4.92 -0.92
C SER A 11 6.36 4.95 0.55
N ALA A 12 7.40 5.73 0.85
CA ALA A 12 7.86 5.92 2.23
C ALA A 12 6.76 6.53 3.12
N THR A 13 5.96 7.44 2.56
CA THR A 13 4.82 8.05 3.27
C THR A 13 3.74 7.01 3.59
N CYS A 14 3.40 6.14 2.64
CA CYS A 14 2.42 5.06 2.89
C CYS A 14 2.95 4.08 3.95
N HIS A 15 4.23 3.70 3.86
CA HIS A 15 4.88 2.85 4.85
C HIS A 15 4.81 3.45 6.26
N GLN A 16 5.19 4.72 6.40
CA GLN A 16 5.15 5.42 7.70
C GLN A 16 3.74 5.55 8.24
N GLY A 17 2.76 5.89 7.39
CA GLY A 17 1.36 6.00 7.77
C GLY A 17 0.78 4.68 8.28
N LEU A 18 1.00 3.58 7.55
CA LEU A 18 0.55 2.25 7.97
C LEU A 18 1.25 1.77 9.24
N ARG A 19 2.56 2.03 9.37
CA ARG A 19 3.32 1.74 10.59
C ARG A 19 2.75 2.48 11.78
N HIS A 20 2.51 3.78 11.65
CA HIS A 20 1.94 4.58 12.73
C HIS A 20 0.53 4.14 13.11
N LEU A 21 -0.29 3.77 12.13
CA LEU A 21 -1.62 3.23 12.39
C LEU A 21 -1.55 1.89 13.14
N ALA A 22 -0.62 1.01 12.77
CA ALA A 22 -0.43 -0.28 13.43
C ALA A 22 0.14 -0.14 14.86
N GLU A 23 0.88 0.93 15.16
CA GLU A 23 1.31 1.26 16.53
C GLU A 23 0.12 1.67 17.42
N ALA A 24 -0.90 2.29 16.83
CA ALA A 24 -2.04 2.83 17.56
C ALA A 24 -3.29 1.93 17.55
N THR A 25 -3.36 0.93 16.67
CA THR A 25 -4.57 0.13 16.44
C THR A 25 -4.23 -1.29 16.01
N ASP A 26 -4.89 -2.27 16.63
CA ASP A 26 -4.76 -3.67 16.24
C ASP A 26 -5.45 -3.98 14.90
N ASN A 27 -5.05 -5.10 14.27
CA ASN A 27 -5.66 -5.62 13.05
C ASN A 27 -5.51 -4.76 11.79
N VAL A 28 -4.43 -3.98 11.69
CA VAL A 28 -4.04 -3.32 10.44
C VAL A 28 -3.44 -4.35 9.48
N ARG A 29 -3.94 -4.37 8.24
CA ARG A 29 -3.48 -5.26 7.16
C ARG A 29 -3.21 -4.46 5.89
N ALA A 30 -2.39 -5.02 5.01
CA ALA A 30 -2.09 -4.41 3.73
C ALA A 30 -2.35 -5.36 2.56
N ILE A 31 -2.84 -4.82 1.45
CA ILE A 31 -2.79 -5.44 0.12
C ILE A 31 -1.78 -4.62 -0.68
N VAL A 32 -0.70 -5.25 -1.10
CA VAL A 32 0.43 -4.56 -1.74
C VAL A 32 0.54 -5.02 -3.19
N VAL A 33 0.45 -4.08 -4.13
CA VAL A 33 0.64 -4.36 -5.55
C VAL A 33 2.14 -4.43 -5.85
N GLU A 34 2.60 -5.46 -6.56
CA GLU A 34 4.04 -5.70 -6.78
C GLU A 34 4.72 -4.55 -7.55
N SER A 35 4.03 -3.91 -8.50
CA SER A 35 4.47 -2.76 -9.29
C SER A 35 5.66 -3.03 -10.21
N ARG A 36 5.39 -3.72 -11.33
CA ARG A 36 6.39 -3.96 -12.36
C ARG A 36 6.84 -2.67 -13.07
N PRO A 37 8.04 -2.68 -13.70
CA PRO A 37 9.01 -3.78 -13.78
C PRO A 37 9.94 -3.89 -12.57
N ALA A 38 10.12 -2.82 -11.80
CA ALA A 38 11.09 -2.77 -10.71
C ALA A 38 10.67 -3.54 -9.45
N ARG A 39 9.37 -3.86 -9.31
CA ARG A 39 8.79 -4.66 -8.22
C ARG A 39 8.97 -4.04 -6.84
N GLU A 40 8.91 -2.72 -6.74
CA GLU A 40 9.17 -2.02 -5.47
C GLU A 40 8.14 -2.39 -4.38
N GLY A 41 6.92 -2.78 -4.75
CA GLY A 41 5.90 -3.23 -3.80
C GLY A 41 6.33 -4.46 -3.01
N VAL A 42 7.22 -5.30 -3.56
CA VAL A 42 7.82 -6.42 -2.81
C VAL A 42 8.65 -5.90 -1.62
N GLY A 43 9.39 -4.81 -1.82
CA GLY A 43 10.15 -4.15 -0.76
C GLY A 43 9.23 -3.56 0.30
N LEU A 44 8.10 -2.97 -0.10
CA LEU A 44 7.13 -2.41 0.84
C LEU A 44 6.47 -3.51 1.69
N ALA A 45 6.03 -4.60 1.05
CA ALA A 45 5.43 -5.74 1.75
C ALA A 45 6.41 -6.34 2.78
N ARG A 46 7.71 -6.40 2.46
CA ARG A 46 8.75 -6.83 3.40
C ARG A 46 8.89 -5.86 4.58
N ALA A 47 9.01 -4.56 4.31
CA ALA A 47 9.15 -3.54 5.35
C ALA A 47 7.94 -3.51 6.30
N LEU A 48 6.73 -3.62 5.76
CA LEU A 48 5.51 -3.75 6.56
C LEU A 48 5.51 -5.02 7.42
N GLY A 49 5.98 -6.14 6.88
CA GLY A 49 6.12 -7.40 7.60
C GLY A 49 7.11 -7.32 8.78
N GLU A 50 8.19 -6.57 8.65
CA GLU A 50 9.15 -6.30 9.74
C GLU A 50 8.51 -5.53 10.91
N HIS A 51 7.40 -4.83 10.67
CA HIS A 51 6.58 -4.16 11.67
C HIS A 51 5.32 -4.94 12.08
N GLY A 52 5.24 -6.24 11.73
CA GLY A 52 4.11 -7.11 12.12
C GLY A 52 2.83 -6.88 11.32
N ILE A 53 2.86 -6.07 10.26
CA ILE A 53 1.69 -5.79 9.43
C ILE A 53 1.54 -6.91 8.39
N ARG A 54 0.48 -7.71 8.53
CA ARG A 54 0.19 -8.80 7.58
C ARG A 54 -0.13 -8.23 6.21
N SER A 55 0.70 -8.60 5.23
CA SER A 55 0.60 -8.10 3.86
C SER A 55 0.19 -9.22 2.89
N THR A 56 -0.70 -8.91 1.95
CA THR A 56 -1.04 -9.76 0.79
C THR A 56 -0.41 -9.12 -0.43
N LEU A 57 0.65 -9.72 -0.97
CA LEU A 57 1.28 -9.26 -2.20
C LEU A 57 0.49 -9.76 -3.43
N ILE A 58 0.14 -8.86 -4.34
CA ILE A 58 -0.62 -9.16 -5.56
C ILE A 58 0.12 -8.67 -6.81
N VAL A 59 -0.18 -9.28 -7.95
CA VAL A 59 0.29 -8.79 -9.26
C VAL A 59 -0.50 -7.54 -9.68
N ASP A 60 0.09 -6.73 -10.56
CA ASP A 60 -0.52 -5.47 -11.06
C ASP A 60 -1.92 -5.70 -11.65
N ALA A 61 -2.10 -6.77 -12.44
CA ALA A 61 -3.40 -7.14 -13.01
C ALA A 61 -4.45 -7.59 -11.96
N GLY A 62 -4.02 -7.87 -10.73
CA GLY A 62 -4.89 -8.33 -9.65
C GLY A 62 -5.64 -7.21 -8.92
N VAL A 63 -5.30 -5.94 -9.16
CA VAL A 63 -5.88 -4.80 -8.41
C VAL A 63 -7.41 -4.84 -8.38
N ALA A 64 -8.05 -5.00 -9.54
CA ALA A 64 -9.51 -5.03 -9.63
C ALA A 64 -10.13 -6.22 -8.86
N GLN A 65 -9.47 -7.39 -8.85
CA GLN A 65 -9.94 -8.59 -8.18
C GLN A 65 -9.89 -8.49 -6.64
N PHE A 66 -9.00 -7.64 -6.11
CA PHE A 66 -8.79 -7.50 -4.67
C PHE A 66 -9.38 -6.20 -4.11
N MET A 67 -9.95 -5.33 -4.96
CA MET A 67 -10.45 -4.02 -4.56
C MET A 67 -11.59 -4.11 -3.53
N ASP A 68 -12.44 -5.11 -3.65
CA ASP A 68 -13.55 -5.39 -2.72
C ASP A 68 -13.11 -5.80 -1.32
N ARG A 69 -11.83 -6.15 -1.13
CA ARG A 69 -11.24 -6.54 0.16
C ARG A 69 -10.53 -5.38 0.86
N ALA A 70 -10.38 -4.24 0.21
CA ALA A 70 -9.74 -3.06 0.77
C ALA A 70 -10.78 -2.13 1.36
N ASP A 71 -10.58 -1.72 2.61
CA ASP A 71 -11.40 -0.69 3.25
C ASP A 71 -11.06 0.70 2.71
N ALA A 72 -9.80 0.90 2.31
CA ALA A 72 -9.32 2.11 1.66
C ALA A 72 -8.08 1.84 0.80
N VAL A 73 -7.81 2.75 -0.13
CA VAL A 73 -6.59 2.77 -0.94
C VAL A 73 -5.70 3.91 -0.45
N LEU A 74 -4.44 3.59 -0.13
CA LEU A 74 -3.41 4.55 0.27
C LEU A 74 -2.31 4.58 -0.78
N VAL A 75 -2.14 5.74 -1.41
CA VAL A 75 -1.12 5.98 -2.44
C VAL A 75 -0.22 7.15 -2.05
N GLY A 76 1.02 7.08 -2.50
CA GLY A 76 1.88 8.26 -2.55
C GLY A 76 1.44 9.21 -3.66
N GLY A 77 2.13 10.34 -3.74
CA GLY A 77 2.05 11.25 -4.88
C GLY A 77 3.40 11.90 -5.09
N ASP A 78 3.95 11.76 -6.29
CA ASP A 78 5.19 12.42 -6.70
C ASP A 78 4.95 13.91 -6.96
N THR A 79 3.75 14.25 -7.40
CA THR A 79 3.32 15.64 -7.61
C THR A 79 1.83 15.78 -7.34
N VAL A 80 1.45 16.86 -6.68
CA VAL A 80 0.05 17.22 -6.45
C VAL A 80 -0.22 18.56 -7.10
N SER A 81 -1.30 18.64 -7.87
CA SER A 81 -1.80 19.87 -8.48
C SER A 81 -3.15 20.26 -7.86
N GLY A 82 -3.77 21.33 -8.34
CA GLY A 82 -5.09 21.74 -7.86
C GLY A 82 -6.23 20.77 -8.20
N THR A 83 -6.06 19.89 -9.19
CA THR A 83 -7.15 19.01 -9.68
C THR A 83 -6.77 17.55 -9.86
N PHE A 84 -5.48 17.24 -9.91
CA PHE A 84 -4.97 15.87 -10.06
C PHE A 84 -3.67 15.67 -9.30
N PHE A 85 -3.29 14.42 -9.11
CA PHE A 85 -1.95 14.07 -8.66
C PHE A 85 -1.29 13.15 -9.68
N VAL A 86 0.03 13.18 -9.71
CA VAL A 86 0.86 12.22 -10.44
C VAL A 86 1.48 11.30 -9.40
N ASN A 87 1.41 10.01 -9.68
CA ASN A 87 2.11 8.98 -8.93
C ASN A 87 2.68 7.99 -9.94
N LYS A 88 3.50 7.08 -9.43
CA LYS A 88 4.05 5.98 -10.20
C LYS A 88 2.98 5.22 -11.01
N LEU A 89 3.33 4.92 -12.25
CA LEU A 89 2.63 3.97 -13.11
C LEU A 89 2.84 2.55 -12.61
N VAL A 90 1.75 1.78 -12.62
CA VAL A 90 1.67 0.38 -12.22
C VAL A 90 1.48 -0.47 -13.46
#